data_AF-W1XRG6-F1
#
_entry.id   AF-W1XRG6-F1
#
_cell.length_a   1.000
_cell.length_b   1.000
_cell.length_c   1.000
_cell.angle_alpha   90.00
_cell.angle_beta   90.00
_cell.angle_gamma   90.00
#
_symmetry.space_group_name_H-M   'P 1'
#
loop_
_entity.id
_entity.type
_entity.pdbx_description
1 polymer ?
#
loop_
_entity_poly.entity_id
_entity_poly.type
_entity_poly.pdbx_seq_one_letter_code
_entity_poly.pdbx_strand_id
1 'polypeptide(L)' 'MTNNPPSAQIKPGEYGFPLKLKARYDNFIGGEWVAPADGEYYQNLTPGSTRLKSR' A
#
# COMPACT_ATOMS: atom_id res chain seq x y z
N MET A 1 -28.85 -1.32 -27.73
CA MET A 1 -27.67 -2.22 -27.61
C MET A 1 -26.60 -1.40 -26.91
N THR A 2 -26.32 -1.74 -25.66
CA THR A 2 -25.56 -0.92 -24.71
C THR A 2 -24.06 -1.07 -24.95
N ASN A 3 -23.41 -0.01 -25.43
CA ASN A 3 -21.96 0.03 -25.60
C ASN A 3 -21.34 0.45 -24.26
N ASN A 4 -21.31 -0.46 -23.30
CA ASN A 4 -20.46 -0.27 -22.13
C ASN A 4 -19.01 -0.38 -22.65
N PRO A 5 -18.20 0.70 -22.64
CA PRO A 5 -16.80 0.57 -23.04
C PRO A 5 -16.15 -0.50 -22.15
N PRO A 6 -15.23 -1.33 -22.69
CA PRO A 6 -14.54 -2.31 -21.87
C PRO A 6 -13.95 -1.56 -20.69
N SER A 7 -14.34 -1.91 -19.46
CA SER A 7 -13.84 -1.31 -18.24
C SER A 7 -12.32 -1.29 -18.32
N ALA A 8 -11.76 -0.15 -18.73
CA ALA A 8 -10.34 -0.01 -18.96
C ALA A 8 -9.70 -0.32 -17.62
N GLN A 9 -9.01 -1.46 -17.55
CA GLN A 9 -8.45 -1.95 -16.31
C GLN A 9 -7.33 -1.00 -15.93
N ILE A 10 -7.62 0.00 -15.09
CA ILE A 10 -6.64 0.95 -14.60
C ILE A 10 -5.73 0.18 -13.65
N LYS A 11 -4.53 -0.16 -14.11
CA LYS A 11 -3.52 -0.78 -13.26
C LYS A 11 -2.82 0.31 -12.44
N PRO A 12 -2.69 0.16 -11.12
CA PRO A 12 -1.88 1.06 -10.31
C PRO A 12 -0.45 1.15 -10.88
N GLY A 13 0.03 2.36 -11.15
CA GLY A 13 1.34 2.61 -11.75
C GLY A 13 1.36 2.73 -13.28
N GLU A 14 0.28 2.37 -13.99
CA GLU A 14 0.14 2.51 -15.45
C GLU A 14 -0.59 3.82 -15.84
N TYR A 15 -1.32 4.42 -14.88
CA TYR A 15 -2.01 5.71 -15.05
C TYR A 15 -1.68 6.65 -13.88
N GLY A 16 -1.27 7.88 -14.19
CA GLY A 16 -0.82 8.90 -13.21
C GLY A 16 0.69 9.10 -13.17
N PHE A 17 1.17 9.96 -12.25
CA PHE A 17 2.61 10.15 -12.02
C PHE A 17 3.20 8.98 -11.23
N PRO A 18 4.43 8.51 -11.54
CA PRO A 18 5.07 7.45 -10.77
C PRO A 18 5.25 7.89 -9.31
N LEU A 19 4.48 7.29 -8.39
CA LEU A 19 4.58 7.53 -6.96
C LEU A 19 5.69 6.65 -6.37
N LYS A 20 6.82 7.25 -6.02
CA LYS A 20 7.90 6.56 -5.29
C LYS A 20 7.54 6.48 -3.80
N LEU A 21 7.03 5.34 -3.38
CA LEU A 21 6.78 5.04 -1.96
C LEU A 21 8.08 4.57 -1.29
N LYS A 22 8.30 4.96 -0.03
CA LYS A 22 9.39 4.43 0.79
C LYS A 22 9.03 3.02 1.25
N ALA A 23 10.05 2.19 1.46
CA ALA A 23 9.86 0.82 1.96
C ALA A 23 9.34 0.75 3.40
N ARG A 24 9.60 1.81 4.20
CA ARG A 24 9.18 1.94 5.60
C ARG A 24 8.95 3.40 5.95
N TYR A 25 8.08 3.60 6.94
CA TYR A 25 7.77 4.89 7.52
C TYR A 25 7.79 4.75 9.05
N ASP A 26 8.29 5.77 9.73
CA ASP A 26 8.23 5.87 11.18
C ASP A 26 6.80 6.17 11.66
N ASN A 27 6.56 6.15 12.97
CA ASN A 27 5.27 6.57 13.52
C ASN A 27 5.20 8.10 13.56
N PHE A 28 4.08 8.68 13.14
CA PHE A 28 3.88 10.13 13.28
C PHE A 28 3.18 10.45 14.59
N ILE A 29 3.94 10.91 15.59
CA ILE A 29 3.47 11.14 16.96
C ILE A 29 3.78 12.58 17.34
N GLY A 30 2.77 13.34 17.78
CA GLY A 30 2.96 14.70 18.28
C GLY A 30 3.51 15.72 17.26
N GLY A 31 3.47 15.41 15.96
CA GLY A 31 4.03 16.27 14.91
C GLY A 31 5.39 15.83 14.39
N GLU A 32 5.95 14.74 14.94
CA GLU A 32 7.29 14.25 14.59
C GLU A 32 7.23 12.79 14.11
N TRP A 33 8.24 12.41 13.32
CA TRP A 33 8.47 11.02 12.90
C TRP A 33 9.35 10.33 13.93
N VAL A 34 8.82 9.30 14.58
CA VAL A 34 9.44 8.59 15.70
C VAL A 34 9.51 7.10 15.39
N ALA A 35 10.70 6.51 15.51
CA ALA A 35 10.88 5.07 15.35
C ALA A 35 10.03 4.28 16.37
N PRO A 36 9.56 3.07 16.05
CA PRO A 36 8.86 2.20 16.99
C PRO A 36 9.72 1.94 18.24
N ALA A 37 9.09 1.96 19.42
CA ALA A 37 9.79 1.74 20.69
C ALA A 37 10.48 0.36 20.73
N ASP A 38 9.84 -0.67 20.18
CA ASP A 38 10.37 -2.03 20.11
C ASP A 38 11.16 -2.30 18.82
N GLY A 39 11.34 -1.30 17.95
CA GLY A 39 12.02 -1.44 16.66
C GLY A 39 11.27 -2.25 15.60
N GLU A 40 10.10 -2.80 15.92
CA GLU A 40 9.29 -3.63 15.04
C GLU A 40 8.46 -2.76 14.06
N TYR A 41 8.63 -3.00 12.76
CA TYR A 41 7.84 -2.38 11.70
C TYR A 41 6.93 -3.42 11.03
N TYR A 42 5.69 -3.05 10.76
CA TYR A 42 4.76 -3.94 10.07
C TYR A 42 4.87 -3.82 8.56
N GLN A 43 4.82 -4.96 7.88
CA GLN A 43 4.70 -4.99 6.43
C GLN A 43 3.25 -4.65 6.04
N ASN A 44 3.08 -3.70 5.12
CA ASN A 44 1.78 -3.38 4.55
C ASN A 44 1.34 -4.52 3.62
N LEU A 45 0.65 -5.51 4.19
CA LEU A 45 0.05 -6.60 3.43
C LEU A 45 -1.14 -6.04 2.66
N THR A 46 -1.06 -6.08 1.32
CA THR A 46 -2.22 -5.77 0.48
C THR A 46 -3.36 -6.72 0.82
N PRO A 47 -4.60 -6.23 1.02
CA PRO A 47 -5.74 -7.05 1.50
C PRO A 47 -6.03 -8.30 0.66
N GLY A 48 -5.63 -8.31 -0.62
CA GLY A 48 -5.82 -9.44 -1.55
C GLY A 48 -4.69 -10.48 -1.55
N SER A 49 -3.58 -10.22 -0.86
CA SER A 49 -2.41 -11.10 -0.80
C SER A 49 -2.11 -11.51 0.65
N THR A 50 -3.16 -11.81 1.41
CA THR A 50 -3.03 -12.43 2.72
C THR A 50 -2.45 -13.83 2.54
N ARG A 51 -1.14 -14.00 2.79
CA ARG A 51 -0.61 -15.33 3.08
C ARG A 51 -1.17 -15.75 4.42
N LEU A 52 -2.18 -16.62 4.40
CA LEU A 52 -2.68 -17.29 5.59
C LEU A 52 -1.47 -17.92 6.30
N LYS A 53 -1.08 -17.35 7.44
CA LYS A 53 -0.08 -17.98 8.32
C LYS A 53 -0.77 -19.20 8.93
N SER A 54 -0.53 -20.38 8.33
CA SER A 54 -0.86 -21.64 9.00
C SER A 54 -0.03 -21.70 10.27
N ARG A 55 -0.71 -21.96 11.39
CA ARG A 55 -0.07 -22.54 12.57
C ARG A 55 0.53 -23.90 12.23
#